data_AF-A0A2W1JBD0-F1
#
_entry.id   AF-A0A2W1JBD0-F1
#
_cell.length_a   1.000
_cell.length_b   1.000
_cell.length_c   1.000
_cell.angle_alpha   90.00
_cell.angle_beta   90.00
_cell.angle_gamma   90.00
#
_symmetry.space_group_name_H-M   'P 1'
#
loop_
_entity.id
_entity.type
_entity.pdbx_description
1 polymer ?
#
loop_
_entity_poly.entity_id
_entity_poly.type
_entity_poly.pdbx_seq_one_letter_code
_entity_poly.pdbx_strand_id
1 'polypeptide(L)'
;MTACRDAPPHAAPVPKIASTEAQELEYRVYEQPQAIIHTLKVPNNRRYRMNTAASDQLVTVEGFAQKYQAVAVINGGFFDPVNQQTTSYILVNGETVEDPSQNKRLTKNPDLSPYLAKILNRSELRQYQCGDVTRYEITFHDSAVSEGCNLKFALGGGPQLLPQQTLIEEGFLDYADGAVTRDPLGSRQRNARSAVGLTEKGLLWVMVAQKQQSSAATGMSFDELSTFMKQLGATQAINLDGGTSSSLFYQNKVYTGKSDSSGEPILRPVKSVLMLQDNRSSF
;
A
#
# COMPACT_ATOMS: atom_id res chain seq x y z
N MET A 1 25.07 76.70 6.11
CA MET A 1 24.05 75.98 5.31
C MET A 1 24.74 74.95 4.44
N THR A 2 24.84 73.70 4.88
CA THR A 2 24.84 72.52 3.98
C THR A 2 24.57 71.29 4.84
N ALA A 3 23.39 70.68 4.67
CA ALA A 3 23.04 69.42 5.29
C ALA A 3 23.27 68.30 4.27
N CYS A 4 24.15 67.35 4.58
CA CYS A 4 24.19 66.07 3.88
C CYS A 4 22.98 65.24 4.33
N ARG A 5 22.13 64.83 3.37
CA ARG A 5 21.08 63.83 3.58
C ARG A 5 21.55 62.53 2.94
N ASP A 6 21.74 61.51 3.76
CA ASP A 6 22.02 60.15 3.33
C ASP A 6 20.82 59.55 2.58
N ALA A 7 21.11 58.88 1.47
CA ALA A 7 20.12 58.12 0.70
C ALA A 7 19.77 56.81 1.41
N PRO A 8 18.51 56.32 1.36
CA PRO A 8 18.13 55.07 1.99
C PRO A 8 18.73 53.87 1.23
N PRO A 9 19.06 52.77 1.95
CA PRO A 9 19.67 51.60 1.34
C PRO A 9 18.71 50.90 0.38
N HIS A 10 19.22 50.55 -0.81
CA HIS A 10 18.54 49.71 -1.78
C HIS A 10 18.11 48.38 -1.14
N ALA A 11 16.81 48.13 -1.10
CA ALA A 11 16.27 46.82 -0.73
C ALA A 11 16.83 45.76 -1.68
N ALA A 12 17.50 44.75 -1.11
CA ALA A 12 17.93 43.58 -1.86
C ALA A 12 16.71 42.91 -2.52
N PRO A 13 16.82 42.44 -3.78
CA PRO A 13 15.72 41.73 -4.41
C PRO A 13 15.35 40.50 -3.60
N VAL A 14 14.08 40.43 -3.18
CA VAL A 14 13.48 39.23 -2.58
C VAL A 14 13.74 38.06 -3.55
N PRO A 15 14.38 36.97 -3.11
CA PRO A 15 14.58 35.83 -3.98
C PRO A 15 13.22 35.30 -4.41
N LYS A 16 12.98 35.28 -5.73
CA LYS A 16 11.82 34.63 -6.32
C LYS A 16 11.80 33.18 -5.82
N ILE A 17 10.75 32.83 -5.09
CA ILE A 17 10.47 31.47 -4.67
C ILE A 17 10.52 30.60 -5.93
N ALA A 18 11.39 29.59 -5.87
CA ALA A 18 11.56 28.63 -6.95
C ALA A 18 10.20 28.03 -7.34
N SER A 19 10.02 27.92 -8.65
CA SER A 19 8.87 27.38 -9.35
C SER A 19 8.23 26.17 -8.65
N THR A 20 6.91 26.23 -8.51
CA THR A 20 6.02 25.07 -8.34
C THR A 20 6.22 24.08 -9.49
N GLU A 21 7.22 23.21 -9.39
CA GLU A 21 7.24 22.01 -10.20
C GLU A 21 5.99 21.20 -9.85
N ALA A 22 5.16 20.92 -10.86
CA ALA A 22 4.08 19.96 -10.71
C ALA A 22 4.70 18.66 -10.18
N GLN A 23 4.41 18.30 -8.93
CA GLN A 23 4.93 17.08 -8.37
C GLN A 23 4.36 15.91 -9.21
N GLU A 24 5.24 15.23 -9.92
CA GLU A 24 4.94 14.08 -10.77
C GLU A 24 5.01 12.77 -9.96
N LEU A 25 4.50 11.68 -10.55
CA LEU A 25 4.76 10.35 -10.01
C LEU A 25 6.26 10.05 -10.11
N GLU A 26 6.87 9.64 -9.00
CA GLU A 26 8.28 9.26 -8.97
C GLU A 26 8.40 7.74 -8.90
N TYR A 27 8.66 7.12 -10.05
CA TYR A 27 8.90 5.68 -10.16
C TYR A 27 10.40 5.38 -10.11
N ARG A 28 10.81 4.45 -9.25
CA ARG A 28 12.20 3.99 -9.16
C ARG A 28 12.26 2.48 -8.99
N VAL A 29 13.31 1.89 -9.55
CA VAL A 29 13.69 0.49 -9.34
C VAL A 29 14.98 0.45 -8.53
N TYR A 30 14.98 -0.36 -7.48
CA TYR A 30 16.15 -0.63 -6.66
C TYR A 30 16.54 -2.09 -6.86
N GLU A 31 17.71 -2.31 -7.44
CA GLU A 31 18.26 -3.66 -7.56
C GLU A 31 19.15 -3.97 -6.35
N GLN A 32 18.76 -4.98 -5.58
CA GLN A 32 19.54 -5.49 -4.46
C GLN A 32 20.01 -6.92 -4.77
N PRO A 33 21.01 -7.45 -4.03
CA PRO A 33 21.47 -8.83 -4.25
C PRO A 33 20.34 -9.86 -4.16
N GLN A 34 19.37 -9.62 -3.28
CA GLN A 34 18.31 -10.58 -2.95
C GLN A 34 16.94 -10.18 -3.50
N ALA A 35 16.75 -9.01 -4.11
CA ALA A 35 15.44 -8.54 -4.55
C ALA A 35 15.54 -7.49 -5.66
N ILE A 36 14.45 -7.31 -6.40
CA ILE A 36 14.21 -6.13 -7.23
C ILE A 36 13.02 -5.40 -6.60
N ILE A 37 13.19 -4.12 -6.23
CA ILE A 37 12.14 -3.35 -5.57
C ILE A 37 11.67 -2.24 -6.47
N HIS A 38 10.39 -2.29 -6.82
CA HIS A 38 9.68 -1.25 -7.54
C HIS A 38 9.02 -0.31 -6.55
N THR A 39 9.25 0.98 -6.72
CA THR A 39 8.62 2.01 -5.87
C THR A 39 7.92 3.03 -6.75
N LEU A 40 6.77 3.51 -6.27
CA LEU A 40 6.05 4.63 -6.85
C LEU A 40 5.70 5.61 -5.74
N LYS A 41 6.30 6.79 -5.74
CA LYS A 41 5.86 7.86 -4.84
C LYS A 41 4.79 8.67 -5.54
N VAL A 42 3.67 8.81 -4.84
CA VAL A 42 2.49 9.54 -5.28
C VAL A 42 2.44 10.85 -4.51
N PRO A 43 2.56 12.00 -5.18
CA PRO A 43 2.53 13.28 -4.50
C PRO A 43 1.14 13.59 -3.95
N ASN A 44 1.10 14.30 -2.83
CA ASN A 44 -0.15 14.77 -2.24
C ASN A 44 -0.68 16.00 -3.01
N ASN A 45 -1.26 15.77 -4.19
CA ASN A 45 -1.87 16.80 -5.01
C ASN A 45 -3.21 16.34 -5.60
N ARG A 46 -3.95 17.27 -6.20
CA ARG A 46 -5.28 17.00 -6.78
C ARG A 46 -5.24 16.36 -8.17
N ARG A 47 -4.05 16.08 -8.74
CA ARG A 47 -3.95 15.49 -10.08
C ARG A 47 -4.21 13.99 -10.04
N TYR A 48 -3.59 13.30 -9.08
CA TYR A 48 -3.71 11.85 -8.96
C TYR A 48 -4.77 11.51 -7.92
N ARG A 49 -5.89 10.94 -8.38
CA ARG A 49 -6.93 10.44 -7.48
C ARG A 49 -6.64 8.98 -7.14
N MET A 50 -6.38 8.71 -5.87
CA MET A 50 -6.28 7.35 -5.36
C MET A 50 -7.65 6.79 -5.03
N ASN A 51 -7.90 5.56 -5.47
CA ASN A 51 -9.10 4.76 -5.18
C ASN A 51 -8.70 3.30 -4.93
N THR A 52 -9.63 2.52 -4.38
CA THR A 52 -9.58 1.05 -4.46
C THR A 52 -10.68 0.53 -5.35
N ALA A 53 -10.51 -0.71 -5.77
CA ALA A 53 -11.58 -1.49 -6.35
C ALA A 53 -11.47 -2.94 -5.87
N ALA A 54 -12.62 -3.58 -5.78
CA ALA A 54 -12.76 -5.03 -5.70
C ALA A 54 -13.50 -5.54 -6.95
N SER A 55 -13.45 -6.85 -7.18
CA SER A 55 -14.15 -7.49 -8.30
C SER A 55 -14.82 -8.78 -7.86
N ASP A 56 -15.99 -9.10 -8.45
CA ASP A 56 -16.74 -10.33 -8.11
C ASP A 56 -15.93 -11.59 -8.40
N GLN A 57 -15.22 -11.59 -9.54
CA GLN A 57 -14.24 -12.60 -9.94
C GLN A 57 -12.83 -12.03 -9.79
N LEU A 58 -11.81 -12.87 -9.66
CA LEU A 58 -10.43 -12.38 -9.61
C LEU A 58 -9.99 -11.77 -10.95
N VAL A 59 -9.31 -10.62 -10.89
CA VAL A 59 -8.84 -9.86 -12.08
C VAL A 59 -7.37 -9.47 -11.88
N THR A 60 -6.58 -9.46 -12.96
CA THR A 60 -5.17 -9.02 -12.88
C THR A 60 -5.09 -7.51 -12.63
N VAL A 61 -3.96 -7.02 -12.10
CA VAL A 61 -3.74 -5.56 -11.91
C VAL A 61 -3.85 -4.78 -13.22
N GLU A 62 -3.48 -5.40 -14.35
CA GLU A 62 -3.68 -4.82 -15.70
C GLU A 62 -5.16 -4.77 -16.08
N GLY A 63 -5.94 -5.81 -15.80
CA GLY A 63 -7.38 -5.79 -16.05
C GLY A 63 -8.09 -4.71 -15.24
N PHE A 64 -7.69 -4.50 -13.98
CA PHE A 64 -8.14 -3.34 -13.19
C PHE A 64 -7.71 -2.02 -13.84
N ALA A 65 -6.47 -1.91 -14.30
CA ALA A 65 -5.97 -0.70 -14.94
C ALA A 65 -6.77 -0.33 -16.20
N GLN A 66 -7.05 -1.32 -17.05
CA GLN A 66 -7.87 -1.14 -18.26
C GLN A 66 -9.31 -0.76 -17.90
N LYS A 67 -9.95 -1.49 -16.98
CA LYS A 67 -11.34 -1.27 -16.57
C LYS A 67 -11.57 0.14 -16.00
N TYR A 68 -10.64 0.63 -15.19
CA TYR A 68 -10.77 1.91 -14.49
C TYR A 68 -9.94 3.04 -15.10
N GLN A 69 -9.30 2.81 -16.26
CA GLN A 69 -8.39 3.76 -16.90
C GLN A 69 -7.34 4.30 -15.91
N ALA A 70 -6.79 3.40 -15.08
CA ALA A 70 -5.84 3.76 -14.05
C ALA A 70 -4.43 3.89 -14.63
N VAL A 71 -3.70 4.92 -14.20
CA VAL A 71 -2.30 5.16 -14.60
C VAL A 71 -1.32 4.31 -13.80
N ALA A 72 -1.73 3.84 -12.61
CA ALA A 72 -0.99 2.88 -11.79
C ALA A 72 -1.95 2.01 -10.99
N VAL A 73 -1.60 0.74 -10.78
CA VAL A 73 -2.34 -0.21 -9.94
C VAL A 73 -1.36 -1.09 -9.18
N ILE A 74 -1.53 -1.25 -7.87
CA ILE A 74 -0.85 -2.26 -7.06
C ILE A 74 -1.90 -3.20 -6.46
N ASN A 75 -1.57 -4.48 -6.32
CA ASN A 75 -2.48 -5.44 -5.68
C ASN A 75 -2.85 -5.01 -4.26
N GLY A 76 -4.06 -5.36 -3.82
CA GLY A 76 -4.65 -4.92 -2.57
C GLY A 76 -4.67 -5.97 -1.47
N GLY A 77 -5.83 -6.08 -0.82
CA GLY A 77 -6.06 -6.93 0.34
C GLY A 77 -6.06 -8.42 0.02
N PHE A 78 -6.10 -9.22 1.10
CA PHE A 78 -6.04 -10.67 1.05
C PHE A 78 -7.37 -11.29 0.61
N PHE A 79 -7.29 -12.50 0.06
CA PHE A 79 -8.45 -13.30 -0.32
C PHE A 79 -8.16 -14.79 -0.14
N ASP A 80 -9.21 -15.60 0.02
CA ASP A 80 -9.09 -17.05 0.07
C ASP A 80 -8.99 -17.60 -1.38
N PRO A 81 -7.90 -18.29 -1.76
CA PRO A 81 -7.70 -18.75 -3.13
C PRO A 81 -8.65 -19.89 -3.54
N VAL A 82 -9.35 -20.52 -2.59
CA VAL A 82 -10.27 -21.64 -2.85
C VAL A 82 -11.66 -21.15 -3.22
N ASN A 83 -12.21 -20.19 -2.47
CA ASN A 83 -13.55 -19.63 -2.73
C ASN A 83 -13.52 -18.21 -3.32
N GLN A 84 -12.35 -17.60 -3.46
CA GLN A 84 -12.12 -16.25 -3.98
C GLN A 84 -12.77 -15.12 -3.17
N GLN A 85 -13.33 -15.43 -2.00
CA GLN A 85 -13.91 -14.42 -1.12
C GLN A 85 -12.81 -13.64 -0.40
N THR A 86 -13.09 -12.38 -0.11
CA THR A 86 -12.14 -11.52 0.61
C THR A 86 -11.78 -12.09 1.99
N THR A 87 -10.60 -11.74 2.48
CA THR A 87 -10.25 -11.82 3.90
C THR A 87 -9.83 -10.46 4.46
N SER A 88 -10.13 -9.39 3.72
CA SER A 88 -9.90 -7.98 4.06
C SER A 88 -11.17 -7.16 3.85
N TYR A 89 -11.40 -6.15 4.70
CA TYR A 89 -12.46 -5.17 4.44
C TYR A 89 -12.06 -4.27 3.27
N ILE A 90 -13.03 -3.94 2.42
CA ILE A 90 -12.84 -2.97 1.35
C ILE A 90 -14.06 -2.06 1.32
N LEU A 91 -13.80 -0.77 1.37
CA LEU A 91 -14.83 0.26 1.37
C LEU A 91 -14.56 1.23 0.22
N VAL A 92 -15.59 1.47 -0.60
CA VAL A 92 -15.54 2.36 -1.76
C VAL A 92 -16.67 3.38 -1.62
N ASN A 93 -16.35 4.67 -1.75
CA ASN A 93 -17.31 5.76 -1.65
C ASN A 93 -18.14 5.79 -0.34
N GLY A 94 -17.58 5.31 0.77
CA GLY A 94 -18.29 5.22 2.05
C GLY A 94 -19.05 3.90 2.27
N GLU A 95 -19.08 3.00 1.29
CA GLU A 95 -19.83 1.75 1.35
C GLU A 95 -18.90 0.53 1.38
N THR A 96 -19.16 -0.41 2.29
CA THR A 96 -18.44 -1.68 2.34
C THR A 96 -18.81 -2.54 1.13
N VAL A 97 -17.85 -2.80 0.26
CA VAL A 97 -18.02 -3.64 -0.94
C VAL A 97 -17.53 -5.07 -0.72
N GLU A 98 -16.59 -5.27 0.20
CA GLU A 98 -16.08 -6.59 0.58
C GLU A 98 -15.96 -6.66 2.10
N ASP A 99 -16.53 -7.72 2.69
CA ASP A 99 -16.62 -7.94 4.13
C ASP A 99 -16.12 -9.37 4.47
N PRO A 100 -14.97 -9.51 5.15
CA PRO A 100 -14.42 -10.82 5.51
C PRO A 100 -15.28 -11.60 6.51
N SER A 101 -16.19 -10.96 7.26
CA SER A 101 -17.12 -11.66 8.14
C SER A 101 -18.13 -12.53 7.37
N GLN A 102 -18.34 -12.23 6.08
CA GLN A 102 -19.19 -13.03 5.19
C GLN A 102 -18.47 -14.26 4.61
N ASN A 103 -17.13 -14.33 4.75
CA ASN A 103 -16.36 -15.46 4.25
C ASN A 103 -16.47 -16.66 5.19
N LYS A 104 -17.34 -17.63 4.85
CA LYS A 104 -17.58 -18.82 5.70
C LYS A 104 -16.35 -19.71 5.88
N ARG A 105 -15.43 -19.74 4.90
CA ARG A 105 -14.16 -20.48 5.05
C ARG A 105 -13.20 -19.80 6.02
N LEU A 106 -13.37 -18.51 6.26
CA LEU A 106 -12.68 -17.76 7.31
C LEU A 106 -13.39 -17.93 8.66
N THR A 107 -14.68 -17.59 8.73
CA THR A 107 -15.42 -17.47 10.00
C THR A 107 -15.83 -18.79 10.63
N LYS A 108 -15.90 -19.88 9.86
CA LYS A 108 -16.22 -21.22 10.39
C LYS A 108 -14.99 -22.12 10.52
N ASN A 109 -13.78 -21.59 10.31
CA ASN A 109 -12.56 -22.38 10.43
C ASN A 109 -12.17 -22.53 11.92
N PRO A 110 -12.14 -23.75 12.47
CA PRO A 110 -11.77 -23.98 13.87
C PRO A 110 -10.35 -23.50 14.18
N ASP A 111 -9.40 -23.65 13.25
CA ASP A 111 -8.01 -23.24 13.43
C ASP A 111 -7.83 -21.71 13.47
N LEU A 112 -8.80 -20.97 12.90
CA LEU A 112 -8.80 -19.51 12.89
C LEU A 112 -9.69 -18.91 13.97
N SER A 113 -10.52 -19.71 14.63
CA SER A 113 -11.48 -19.25 15.64
C SER A 113 -10.82 -18.47 16.79
N PRO A 114 -9.65 -18.88 17.35
CA PRO A 114 -8.97 -18.09 18.40
C PRO A 114 -8.47 -16.72 17.91
N TYR A 115 -8.30 -16.55 16.61
CA TYR A 115 -7.76 -15.34 15.99
C TYR A 115 -8.83 -14.47 15.34
N LEU A 116 -10.10 -14.91 15.31
CA LEU A 116 -11.11 -14.28 14.46
C LEU A 116 -11.35 -12.81 14.81
N ALA A 117 -11.38 -12.46 16.11
CA ALA A 117 -11.49 -11.07 16.54
C ALA A 117 -10.32 -10.20 16.05
N LYS A 118 -9.09 -10.74 16.10
CA LYS A 118 -7.89 -10.05 15.58
C LYS A 118 -7.92 -9.92 14.05
N ILE A 119 -8.39 -10.95 13.36
CA ILE A 119 -8.51 -10.98 11.90
C ILE A 119 -9.52 -9.95 11.40
N LEU A 120 -10.68 -9.85 12.07
CA LEU A 120 -11.73 -8.91 11.70
C LEU A 120 -11.39 -7.47 12.12
N ASN A 121 -10.37 -7.26 12.96
CA ASN A 121 -9.88 -5.93 13.32
C ASN A 121 -8.49 -5.62 12.73
N ARG A 122 -8.17 -6.16 11.55
CA ARG A 122 -6.90 -5.90 10.88
C ARG A 122 -6.79 -4.46 10.39
N SER A 123 -5.55 -4.06 10.13
CA SER A 123 -5.24 -2.71 9.70
C SER A 123 -5.69 -2.43 8.27
N GLU A 124 -5.99 -1.17 8.00
CA GLU A 124 -6.47 -0.67 6.73
C GLU A 124 -5.71 0.60 6.35
N LEU A 125 -5.49 0.79 5.05
CA LEU A 125 -5.23 2.12 4.51
C LEU A 125 -6.57 2.84 4.34
N ARG A 126 -6.75 3.97 5.02
CA ARG A 126 -7.97 4.78 4.99
C ARG A 126 -7.74 6.13 4.32
N GLN A 127 -8.77 6.59 3.62
CA GLN A 127 -8.90 7.97 3.15
C GLN A 127 -10.16 8.59 3.74
N TYR A 128 -9.98 9.76 4.35
CA TYR A 128 -11.06 10.56 4.91
C TYR A 128 -11.23 11.86 4.13
N GLN A 129 -12.46 12.34 4.07
CA GLN A 129 -12.79 13.71 3.70
C GLN A 129 -13.18 14.49 4.95
N CYS A 130 -12.36 15.45 5.36
CA CYS A 130 -12.55 16.30 6.55
C CYS A 130 -12.73 17.76 6.08
N GLY A 131 -13.96 18.21 5.87
CA GLY A 131 -14.23 19.47 5.16
C GLY A 131 -13.70 19.41 3.73
N ASP A 132 -12.77 20.31 3.36
CA ASP A 132 -12.10 20.33 2.05
C ASP A 132 -10.75 19.58 2.03
N VAL A 133 -10.37 18.96 3.15
CA VAL A 133 -9.08 18.28 3.29
C VAL A 133 -9.26 16.78 3.14
N THR A 134 -8.50 16.19 2.22
CA THR A 134 -8.32 14.74 2.15
C THR A 134 -7.18 14.31 3.08
N ARG A 135 -7.47 13.40 4.01
CA ARG A 135 -6.48 12.84 4.94
C ARG A 135 -6.35 11.34 4.73
N TYR A 136 -5.12 10.83 4.88
CA TYR A 136 -4.83 9.41 4.90
C TYR A 136 -4.37 8.96 6.27
N GLU A 137 -4.67 7.71 6.61
CA GLU A 137 -4.23 7.07 7.84
C GLU A 137 -4.13 5.56 7.63
N ILE A 138 -3.19 4.93 8.31
CA ILE A 138 -3.12 3.48 8.48
C ILE A 138 -3.50 3.19 9.92
N THR A 139 -4.60 2.46 10.11
CA THR A 139 -5.15 2.16 11.44
C THR A 139 -6.00 0.89 11.41
N PHE A 140 -6.38 0.36 12.57
CA PHE A 140 -7.23 -0.82 12.69
C PHE A 140 -8.67 -0.56 12.20
N HIS A 141 -9.35 -1.62 11.77
CA HIS A 141 -10.73 -1.57 11.25
C HIS A 141 -11.74 -0.95 12.25
N ASP A 142 -11.62 -1.23 13.54
CA ASP A 142 -12.56 -0.72 14.55
C ASP A 142 -12.20 0.70 15.03
N SER A 143 -11.12 1.31 14.51
CA SER A 143 -10.75 2.67 14.86
C SER A 143 -11.84 3.66 14.45
N ALA A 144 -12.24 4.52 15.38
CA ALA A 144 -13.26 5.52 15.15
C ALA A 144 -12.85 6.53 14.07
N VAL A 145 -13.81 6.93 13.24
CA VAL A 145 -13.65 8.07 12.33
C VAL A 145 -13.70 9.36 13.16
N SER A 146 -12.70 10.23 13.01
CA SER A 146 -12.65 11.51 13.73
C SER A 146 -13.86 12.38 13.40
N GLU A 147 -14.33 13.16 14.38
CA GLU A 147 -15.44 14.09 14.21
C GLU A 147 -15.17 15.09 13.07
N GLY A 148 -16.18 15.36 12.24
CA GLY A 148 -16.05 16.23 11.06
C GLY A 148 -15.37 15.58 9.85
N CYS A 149 -14.98 14.30 9.94
CA CYS A 149 -14.45 13.52 8.83
C CYS A 149 -15.44 12.44 8.39
N ASN A 150 -15.43 12.14 7.09
CA ASN A 150 -16.15 11.01 6.53
C ASN A 150 -15.14 10.02 5.94
N LEU A 151 -15.21 8.76 6.32
CA LEU A 151 -14.45 7.69 5.67
C LEU A 151 -14.97 7.52 4.25
N LYS A 152 -14.10 7.73 3.25
CA LYS A 152 -14.45 7.61 1.83
C LYS A 152 -13.97 6.31 1.22
N PHE A 153 -12.82 5.84 1.69
CA PHE A 153 -12.19 4.64 1.16
C PHE A 153 -11.42 3.94 2.28
N ALA A 154 -11.49 2.61 2.32
CA ALA A 154 -10.61 1.76 3.12
C ALA A 154 -10.18 0.51 2.31
N LEU A 155 -8.90 0.15 2.41
CA LEU A 155 -8.35 -1.11 1.89
C LEU A 155 -7.68 -1.84 3.04
N GLY A 156 -8.30 -2.93 3.49
CA GLY A 156 -7.72 -3.83 4.47
C GLY A 156 -6.49 -4.53 3.92
N GLY A 157 -5.50 -4.67 4.77
CA GLY A 157 -4.26 -5.39 4.50
C GLY A 157 -3.73 -5.97 5.79
N GLY A 158 -2.52 -5.56 6.15
CA GLY A 158 -1.89 -5.90 7.41
C GLY A 158 -0.76 -6.92 7.25
N PRO A 159 0.15 -7.00 8.23
CA PRO A 159 0.22 -6.14 9.42
C PRO A 159 0.60 -4.69 9.07
N GLN A 160 0.43 -3.76 10.01
CA GLN A 160 1.22 -2.53 9.99
C GLN A 160 2.70 -2.89 10.07
N LEU A 161 3.51 -2.12 9.35
CA LEU A 161 4.96 -2.24 9.27
C LEU A 161 5.65 -1.10 10.03
N LEU A 162 5.05 0.10 9.96
CA LEU A 162 5.53 1.31 10.62
C LEU A 162 4.35 2.03 11.28
N PRO A 163 4.58 2.72 12.41
CA PRO A 163 5.88 2.90 13.10
C PRO A 163 6.36 1.66 13.86
N GLN A 164 5.48 0.68 14.09
CA GLN A 164 5.74 -0.57 14.77
C GLN A 164 4.99 -1.69 14.06
N GLN A 165 5.58 -2.89 13.99
CA GLN A 165 4.90 -4.05 13.43
C GLN A 165 3.82 -4.59 14.37
N THR A 166 2.64 -4.90 13.82
CA THR A 166 1.43 -5.35 14.56
C THR A 166 1.05 -6.80 14.26
N LEU A 167 2.05 -7.63 13.95
CA LEU A 167 1.87 -9.03 13.56
C LEU A 167 1.03 -9.85 14.55
N ILE A 168 1.23 -9.64 15.85
CA ILE A 168 0.57 -10.42 16.92
C ILE A 168 -0.84 -9.89 17.17
N GLU A 169 -1.00 -8.57 17.15
CA GLU A 169 -2.25 -7.84 17.33
C GLU A 169 -3.24 -8.17 16.21
N GLU A 170 -2.75 -8.35 14.99
CA GLU A 170 -3.54 -8.68 13.79
C GLU A 170 -3.70 -10.19 13.54
N GLY A 171 -3.20 -11.01 14.46
CA GLY A 171 -3.31 -12.47 14.38
C GLY A 171 -2.58 -13.07 13.17
N PHE A 172 -1.50 -12.44 12.73
CA PHE A 172 -0.57 -13.01 11.76
C PHE A 172 0.55 -13.80 12.43
N LEU A 173 0.93 -13.46 13.67
CA LEU A 173 1.98 -14.16 14.40
C LEU A 173 1.46 -14.61 15.76
N ASP A 174 1.80 -15.84 16.14
CA ASP A 174 1.54 -16.36 17.48
C ASP A 174 2.64 -17.32 17.93
N TYR A 175 2.75 -17.49 19.25
CA TYR A 175 3.76 -18.33 19.88
C TYR A 175 3.15 -19.21 20.96
N ALA A 176 3.69 -20.43 21.12
CA ALA A 176 3.48 -21.27 22.29
C ALA A 176 4.84 -21.82 22.73
N ASP A 177 5.12 -21.75 24.04
CA ASP A 177 6.35 -22.25 24.64
C ASP A 177 7.64 -21.74 23.96
N GLY A 178 7.62 -20.48 23.50
CA GLY A 178 8.73 -19.84 22.80
C GLY A 178 8.92 -20.23 21.32
N ALA A 179 8.10 -21.15 20.79
CA ALA A 179 8.09 -21.53 19.39
C ALA A 179 6.96 -20.82 18.62
N VAL A 180 7.19 -20.53 17.32
CA VAL A 180 6.15 -19.97 16.46
C VAL A 180 5.12 -21.05 16.15
N THR A 181 3.86 -20.78 16.49
CA THR A 181 2.72 -21.65 16.17
C THR A 181 1.93 -21.15 14.96
N ARG A 182 2.09 -19.87 14.60
CA ARG A 182 1.38 -19.25 13.47
C ARG A 182 2.24 -18.18 12.82
N ASP A 183 2.47 -18.29 11.51
CA ASP A 183 3.04 -17.22 10.67
C ASP A 183 2.65 -17.46 9.20
N PRO A 184 1.39 -17.22 8.80
CA PRO A 184 0.91 -17.54 7.47
C PRO A 184 1.50 -16.62 6.39
N LEU A 185 2.09 -15.49 6.78
CA LEU A 185 2.74 -14.56 5.85
C LEU A 185 4.25 -14.81 5.71
N GLY A 186 4.81 -15.72 6.51
CA GLY A 186 6.26 -15.94 6.59
C GLY A 186 6.99 -14.64 6.91
N SER A 187 6.56 -13.93 7.95
CA SER A 187 7.01 -12.59 8.34
C SER A 187 8.54 -12.43 8.39
N ARG A 188 9.24 -13.48 8.84
CA ARG A 188 10.71 -13.51 8.96
C ARG A 188 11.42 -14.01 7.72
N GLN A 189 10.70 -14.57 6.76
CA GLN A 189 11.25 -15.12 5.52
C GLN A 189 11.24 -14.06 4.43
N ARG A 190 12.27 -14.10 3.58
CA ARG A 190 12.29 -13.30 2.36
C ARG A 190 11.27 -13.84 1.36
N ASN A 191 10.42 -12.95 0.88
CA ASN A 191 9.41 -13.28 -0.12
C ASN A 191 9.12 -12.07 -1.00
N ALA A 192 8.33 -12.26 -2.06
CA ALA A 192 7.70 -11.14 -2.75
C ALA A 192 6.70 -10.46 -1.81
N ARG A 193 6.68 -9.13 -1.83
CA ARG A 193 5.88 -8.29 -0.91
C ARG A 193 5.25 -7.14 -1.68
N SER A 194 4.09 -6.68 -1.21
CA SER A 194 3.49 -5.42 -1.61
C SER A 194 3.15 -4.62 -0.37
N ALA A 195 3.37 -3.31 -0.40
CA ALA A 195 3.09 -2.44 0.75
C ALA A 195 2.79 -1.01 0.30
N VAL A 196 2.11 -0.29 1.18
CA VAL A 196 1.84 1.14 1.06
C VAL A 196 2.29 1.86 2.32
N GLY A 197 2.92 3.01 2.14
CA GLY A 197 3.33 3.91 3.22
C GLY A 197 2.77 5.31 3.04
N LEU A 198 2.56 5.98 4.17
CA LEU A 198 2.30 7.41 4.24
C LEU A 198 3.61 8.13 4.49
N THR A 199 3.88 9.19 3.74
CA THR A 199 5.05 10.07 3.88
C THR A 199 4.57 11.51 4.06
N GLU A 200 5.45 12.41 4.49
CA GLU A 200 5.12 13.85 4.54
C GLU A 200 4.74 14.44 3.16
N LYS A 201 5.22 13.82 2.07
CA LYS A 201 5.03 14.31 0.70
C LYS A 201 3.88 13.63 -0.05
N GLY A 202 3.23 12.64 0.54
CA GLY A 202 2.20 11.82 -0.09
C GLY A 202 2.37 10.34 0.21
N LEU A 203 2.08 9.48 -0.76
CA LEU A 203 2.08 8.02 -0.58
C LEU A 203 3.34 7.40 -1.19
N LEU A 204 3.77 6.27 -0.62
CA LEU A 204 4.83 5.42 -1.12
C LEU A 204 4.26 4.03 -1.38
N TRP A 205 4.23 3.60 -2.63
CA TRP A 205 3.91 2.21 -2.98
C TRP A 205 5.20 1.44 -3.18
N VAL A 206 5.25 0.19 -2.68
CA VAL A 206 6.40 -0.69 -2.79
C VAL A 206 5.93 -2.07 -3.24
N MET A 207 6.53 -2.57 -4.32
CA MET A 207 6.42 -3.97 -4.74
C MET A 207 7.82 -4.58 -4.78
N VAL A 208 8.00 -5.69 -4.07
CA VAL A 208 9.25 -6.44 -3.98
C VAL A 208 9.11 -7.71 -4.82
N ALA A 209 9.99 -7.87 -5.81
CA ALA A 209 10.10 -9.08 -6.61
C ALA A 209 11.26 -9.97 -6.16
N GLN A 210 11.01 -11.27 -6.16
CA GLN A 210 12.02 -12.30 -5.93
C GLN A 210 12.96 -12.37 -7.13
N LYS A 211 14.25 -12.58 -6.86
CA LYS A 211 15.20 -12.99 -7.90
C LYS A 211 15.19 -14.51 -7.99
N GLN A 212 15.21 -15.04 -9.21
CA GLN A 212 15.28 -16.50 -9.44
C GLN A 212 16.63 -17.11 -9.08
N GLN A 213 17.67 -16.29 -8.90
CA GLN A 213 19.02 -16.79 -8.68
C GLN A 213 19.30 -17.09 -7.21
N SER A 214 19.85 -18.29 -7.02
CA SER A 214 20.46 -18.89 -5.83
C SER A 214 19.56 -19.75 -4.95
N SER A 215 20.17 -20.76 -4.34
CA SER A 215 19.61 -21.73 -3.40
C SER A 215 18.99 -21.13 -2.11
N ALA A 216 18.93 -19.81 -2.01
CA ALA A 216 18.45 -19.06 -0.86
C ALA A 216 17.11 -18.36 -1.17
N ALA A 217 16.31 -18.13 -0.13
CA ALA A 217 15.08 -17.35 -0.26
C ALA A 217 15.40 -15.88 -0.60
N THR A 218 14.84 -15.39 -1.71
CA THR A 218 14.97 -14.01 -2.22
C THR A 218 13.71 -13.18 -1.93
N GLY A 219 13.80 -11.86 -2.06
CA GLY A 219 12.76 -10.90 -1.68
C GLY A 219 13.12 -10.16 -0.38
N MET A 220 12.10 -9.80 0.41
CA MET A 220 12.28 -9.13 1.70
C MET A 220 11.46 -9.79 2.81
N SER A 221 12.05 -9.85 4.02
CA SER A 221 11.29 -10.04 5.26
C SER A 221 10.52 -8.76 5.62
N PHE A 222 9.64 -8.82 6.62
CA PHE A 222 8.95 -7.62 7.09
C PHE A 222 9.89 -6.62 7.78
N ASP A 223 10.95 -7.07 8.44
CA ASP A 223 11.96 -6.17 9.02
C ASP A 223 12.74 -5.41 7.94
N GLU A 224 13.14 -6.11 6.87
CA GLU A 224 13.83 -5.51 5.72
C GLU A 224 12.90 -4.51 5.01
N LEU A 225 11.65 -4.89 4.76
CA LEU A 225 10.66 -4.02 4.13
C LEU A 225 10.32 -2.78 4.97
N SER A 226 10.11 -2.95 6.28
CA SER A 226 9.84 -1.83 7.20
C SER A 226 11.00 -0.85 7.23
N THR A 227 12.24 -1.36 7.30
CA THR A 227 13.46 -0.55 7.26
C THR A 227 13.57 0.21 5.95
N PHE A 228 13.35 -0.46 4.82
CA PHE A 228 13.40 0.15 3.49
C PHE A 228 12.36 1.26 3.33
N MET A 229 11.10 1.02 3.73
CA MET A 229 10.04 2.03 3.65
C MET A 229 10.35 3.24 4.54
N LYS A 230 10.89 3.02 5.74
CA LYS A 230 11.33 4.11 6.64
C LYS A 230 12.44 4.95 6.02
N GLN A 231 13.42 4.32 5.37
CA GLN A 231 14.50 5.03 4.65
C GLN A 231 13.97 5.90 3.51
N LEU A 232 12.86 5.52 2.89
CA LEU A 232 12.19 6.31 1.85
C LEU A 232 11.24 7.38 2.40
N GLY A 233 11.18 7.55 3.73
CA GLY A 233 10.41 8.60 4.40
C GLY A 233 8.99 8.19 4.80
N ALA A 234 8.66 6.89 4.79
CA ALA A 234 7.39 6.43 5.33
C ALA A 234 7.36 6.58 6.86
N THR A 235 6.29 7.20 7.38
CA THR A 235 6.03 7.38 8.81
C THR A 235 5.01 6.36 9.32
N GLN A 236 4.08 5.95 8.46
CA GLN A 236 3.21 4.79 8.63
C GLN A 236 3.34 3.90 7.41
N ALA A 237 3.20 2.58 7.59
CA ALA A 237 3.23 1.63 6.50
C ALA A 237 2.40 0.40 6.82
N ILE A 238 1.80 -0.19 5.79
CA ILE A 238 0.98 -1.39 5.88
C ILE A 238 1.38 -2.36 4.78
N ASN A 239 1.45 -3.64 5.14
CA ASN A 239 1.61 -4.73 4.19
C ASN A 239 0.29 -5.01 3.44
N LEU A 240 0.40 -5.40 2.17
CA LEU A 240 -0.70 -5.87 1.32
C LEU A 240 -0.50 -7.36 1.00
N ASP A 241 -1.38 -7.94 0.17
CA ASP A 241 -1.19 -9.34 -0.24
C ASP A 241 0.15 -9.54 -0.95
N GLY A 242 0.83 -10.64 -0.65
CA GLY A 242 2.21 -10.89 -1.01
C GLY A 242 2.39 -12.03 -2.01
N GLY A 243 3.62 -12.53 -2.10
CA GLY A 243 3.91 -13.74 -2.84
C GLY A 243 3.56 -13.62 -4.33
N THR A 244 2.80 -14.58 -4.87
CA THR A 244 2.37 -14.55 -6.27
C THR A 244 1.35 -13.45 -6.56
N SER A 245 0.70 -12.86 -5.54
CA SER A 245 -0.23 -11.75 -5.71
C SER A 245 0.49 -10.41 -5.89
N SER A 246 1.74 -10.30 -5.42
CA SER A 246 2.53 -9.08 -5.54
C SER A 246 2.66 -8.67 -7.00
N SER A 247 2.06 -7.54 -7.36
CA SER A 247 2.06 -7.05 -8.72
C SER A 247 1.83 -5.54 -8.78
N LEU A 248 2.47 -4.89 -9.76
CA LEU A 248 2.37 -3.47 -10.02
C LEU A 248 2.15 -3.26 -11.52
N PHE A 249 1.12 -2.51 -11.88
CA PHE A 249 0.94 -1.94 -13.21
C PHE A 249 1.36 -0.47 -13.17
N TYR A 250 2.24 -0.05 -14.06
CA TYR A 250 2.61 1.35 -14.25
C TYR A 250 3.17 1.56 -15.65
N GLN A 251 2.83 2.69 -16.30
CA GLN A 251 3.28 3.02 -17.67
C GLN A 251 3.02 1.89 -18.69
N ASN A 252 1.81 1.33 -18.68
CA ASN A 252 1.41 0.22 -19.57
C ASN A 252 2.30 -1.03 -19.48
N LYS A 253 2.93 -1.24 -18.32
CA LYS A 253 3.73 -2.43 -18.04
C LYS A 253 3.32 -3.06 -16.72
N VAL A 254 3.27 -4.39 -16.71
CA VAL A 254 3.06 -5.20 -15.51
C VAL A 254 4.41 -5.67 -14.98
N TYR A 255 4.59 -5.54 -13.67
CA TYR A 255 5.68 -6.09 -12.88
C TYR A 255 5.08 -7.10 -11.90
N THR A 256 5.70 -8.28 -11.78
CA THR A 256 5.24 -9.35 -10.89
C THR A 256 6.27 -9.61 -9.79
N GLY A 257 5.78 -10.06 -8.64
CA GLY A 257 6.62 -10.40 -7.50
C GLY A 257 7.33 -11.74 -7.65
N LYS A 258 6.75 -12.65 -8.45
CA LYS A 258 7.30 -13.98 -8.72
C LYS A 258 7.29 -14.34 -10.20
N SER A 259 8.18 -15.26 -10.53
CA SER A 259 8.23 -15.98 -11.80
C SER A 259 8.11 -17.49 -11.56
N ASP A 260 7.65 -18.23 -12.56
CA ASP A 260 7.55 -19.69 -12.53
C ASP A 260 8.93 -20.36 -12.70
N SER A 261 9.00 -21.69 -12.71
CA SER A 261 10.28 -22.41 -12.83
C SER A 261 11.05 -22.15 -14.13
N SER A 262 10.39 -21.66 -15.18
CA SER A 262 11.03 -21.28 -16.46
C SER A 262 11.53 -19.83 -16.49
N GLY A 263 11.18 -19.01 -15.49
CA GLY A 263 11.53 -17.59 -15.47
C GLY A 263 10.42 -16.66 -15.94
N GLU A 264 9.29 -17.21 -16.36
CA GLU A 264 8.19 -16.42 -16.87
C GLU A 264 7.41 -15.74 -15.72
N PRO A 265 6.99 -14.47 -15.88
CA PRO A 265 6.22 -13.76 -14.86
C PRO A 265 4.91 -14.46 -14.51
N ILE A 266 4.64 -14.66 -13.21
CA ILE A 266 3.35 -15.17 -12.75
C ILE A 266 2.34 -14.02 -12.67
N LEU A 267 1.43 -13.96 -13.64
CA LEU A 267 0.33 -13.00 -13.67
C LEU A 267 -0.87 -13.52 -12.87
N ARG A 268 -0.87 -13.28 -11.55
CA ARG A 268 -1.95 -13.74 -10.67
C ARG A 268 -3.14 -12.77 -10.69
N PRO A 269 -4.36 -13.24 -10.99
CA PRO A 269 -5.59 -12.49 -10.72
C PRO A 269 -5.78 -12.28 -9.21
N VAL A 270 -6.18 -11.07 -8.82
CA VAL A 270 -6.38 -10.65 -7.42
C VAL A 270 -7.82 -10.19 -7.20
N LYS A 271 -8.24 -10.17 -5.94
CA LYS A 271 -9.60 -9.79 -5.54
C LYS A 271 -9.79 -8.27 -5.46
N SER A 272 -8.73 -7.55 -5.13
CA SER A 272 -8.75 -6.10 -4.94
C SER A 272 -7.43 -5.43 -5.24
N VAL A 273 -7.48 -4.11 -5.43
CA VAL A 273 -6.34 -3.28 -5.80
C VAL A 273 -6.39 -1.91 -5.15
N LEU A 274 -5.23 -1.26 -5.04
CA LEU A 274 -5.13 0.19 -4.93
C LEU A 274 -4.75 0.75 -6.30
N MET A 275 -5.42 1.82 -6.73
CA MET A 275 -5.26 2.38 -8.07
C MET A 275 -5.18 3.90 -8.05
N LEU A 276 -4.47 4.46 -9.04
CA LEU A 276 -4.39 5.89 -9.30
C LEU A 276 -4.99 6.21 -10.65
N GLN A 277 -5.81 7.25 -10.70
CA GLN A 277 -6.32 7.85 -11.93
C GLN A 277 -5.74 9.26 -12.06
N ASP A 278 -5.32 9.65 -13.27
CA ASP A 278 -4.91 11.03 -13.57
C ASP A 278 -6.14 11.83 -14.00
N ASN A 279 -6.49 12.86 -13.25
CA ASN A 279 -7.67 13.69 -13.52
C ASN A 279 -7.61 14.40 -14.89
N ARG A 280 -6.43 14.53 -15.50
CA ARG A 280 -6.28 15.07 -16.87
C ARG A 280 -6.68 14.09 -17.96
N SER A 281 -6.78 12.79 -17.65
CA SER A 281 -7.11 11.74 -18.61
C SER A 281 -8.62 11.55 -18.79
N SER A 282 -9.44 12.34 -18.11
CA SER A 282 -10.89 12.42 -18.32
C SER A 282 -11.16 13.26 -19.58
N PHE A 283 -11.17 12.60 -20.74
CA PHE A 283 -11.60 13.19 -22.02
C PHE A 283 -13.05 12.80 -22.32
#